data_AF-A0ABD7WWD5-F1
#
_entry.id   AF-A0ABD7WWD5-F1
#
_cell.length_a   1.000
_cell.length_b   1.000
_cell.length_c   1.000
_cell.angle_alpha   90.00
_cell.angle_beta   90.00
_cell.angle_gamma   90.00
#
_symmetry.space_group_name_H-M   'P 1'
#
loop_
_entity.id
_entity.type
_entity.pdbx_description
1 polymer ?
#
loop_
_entity_poly.entity_id
_entity_poly.type
_entity_poly.pdbx_seq_one_letter_code
_entity_poly.pdbx_strand_id
1 'polypeptide(L)'
;MRILTSNNYNKKLGISLIVIAALFTAIGQLLWKLSNGNININLILGCLLYGFGAIFMIIAFKFERVSLLHPFLSLGYVISIVLGFLLLSEEISIPKLLGTLLIIIGVILVGGKDE
;
A
#
# COMPACT_ATOMS: atom_id res chain seq x y z
N MET A 1 -7.17 8.62 -32.92
CA MET A 1 -7.09 8.15 -31.52
C MET A 1 -5.94 7.16 -31.40
N ARG A 2 -4.70 7.67 -31.50
CA ARG A 2 -3.44 6.92 -31.39
C ARG A 2 -2.35 7.98 -31.27
N ILE A 3 -1.86 8.23 -30.05
CA ILE A 3 -0.64 8.96 -29.61
C ILE A 3 -0.78 8.85 -28.07
N LEU A 4 -0.19 7.90 -27.37
CA LEU A 4 1.15 7.97 -26.78
C LEU A 4 1.71 6.55 -26.55
N THR A 5 2.12 5.88 -27.62
CA THR A 5 2.98 4.70 -27.54
C THR A 5 4.43 5.15 -27.44
N SER A 6 4.83 5.60 -26.26
CA SER A 6 6.21 5.62 -25.78
C SER A 6 6.18 5.85 -24.27
N ASN A 7 5.56 4.92 -23.55
CA ASN A 7 5.71 4.87 -22.11
C ASN A 7 6.82 3.87 -21.86
N ASN A 8 8.04 4.37 -21.64
CA ASN A 8 9.07 3.56 -21.01
C ASN A 8 8.52 3.21 -19.62
N TYR A 9 7.79 2.10 -19.51
CA TYR A 9 7.27 1.58 -18.25
C TYR A 9 8.47 1.36 -17.35
N ASN A 10 8.70 2.29 -16.44
CA ASN A 10 9.79 2.18 -15.49
C ASN A 10 9.26 1.34 -14.32
N LYS A 11 9.33 0.01 -14.48
CA LYS A 11 8.86 -1.00 -13.51
C LYS A 11 9.31 -0.63 -12.10
N LYS A 12 10.59 -0.27 -11.92
CA LYS A 12 11.16 0.11 -10.62
C LYS A 12 10.49 1.35 -10.04
N LEU A 13 10.25 2.37 -10.86
CA LEU A 13 9.62 3.62 -10.42
C LEU A 13 8.13 3.40 -10.08
N GLY A 14 7.40 2.63 -10.88
CA GLY A 14 6.01 2.26 -10.61
C GLY A 14 5.88 1.46 -9.30
N ILE A 15 6.73 0.45 -9.08
CA ILE A 15 6.76 -0.33 -7.84
C ILE A 15 7.16 0.56 -6.65
N SER A 16 8.15 1.43 -6.79
CA SER A 16 8.53 2.34 -5.72
C SER A 16 7.37 3.25 -5.32
N LEU A 17 6.64 3.82 -6.29
CA LEU A 17 5.51 4.69 -6.02
C LEU A 17 4.34 3.95 -5.37
N ILE A 18 4.03 2.72 -5.79
CA ILE A 18 2.93 1.96 -5.18
C ILE A 18 3.26 1.53 -3.75
N VAL A 19 4.53 1.22 -3.45
CA VAL A 19 4.95 0.91 -2.08
C VAL A 19 4.90 2.16 -1.20
N ILE A 20 5.30 3.32 -1.71
CA ILE A 20 5.14 4.61 -1.01
C ILE A 20 3.65 4.89 -0.78
N ALA A 21 2.80 4.68 -1.79
CA ALA A 21 1.35 4.81 -1.65
C ALA A 21 0.81 3.91 -0.53
N ALA A 22 1.21 2.64 -0.51
CA ALA A 22 0.82 1.66 0.50
C ALA A 22 1.25 2.06 1.92
N LEU A 23 2.45 2.65 2.07
CA LEU A 23 2.91 3.18 3.35
C LEU A 23 2.04 4.35 3.83
N PHE A 24 1.76 5.31 2.95
CA PHE A 24 0.93 6.47 3.27
C PHE A 24 -0.49 6.08 3.65
N THR A 25 -1.11 5.14 2.91
CA THR A 25 -2.45 4.65 3.23
C THR A 25 -2.47 3.85 4.54
N ALA A 26 -1.46 3.02 4.82
CA ALA A 26 -1.34 2.28 6.08
C ALA A 26 -1.21 3.21 7.30
N ILE A 27 -0.38 4.26 7.19
CA ILE A 27 -0.25 5.28 8.25
C ILE A 27 -1.58 6.03 8.41
N GLY A 28 -2.26 6.38 7.32
CA GLY A 28 -3.57 7.02 7.37
C GLY A 28 -4.62 6.16 8.10
N GLN A 29 -4.66 4.86 7.80
CA GLN A 29 -5.52 3.88 8.49
C GLN A 29 -5.20 3.76 9.97
N LEU A 30 -3.91 3.79 10.35
CA LEU A 30 -3.50 3.78 11.75
C LEU A 30 -3.99 5.02 12.50
N LEU A 31 -3.89 6.20 11.89
CA LEU A 31 -4.38 7.44 12.51
C LEU A 31 -5.89 7.42 12.73
N TRP A 32 -6.66 6.84 11.80
CA TRP A 32 -8.09 6.63 11.99
C TRP A 32 -8.38 5.73 13.17
N LYS A 33 -7.58 4.66 13.34
CA LYS A 33 -7.69 3.76 14.49
C LYS A 33 -7.40 4.48 15.80
N LEU A 34 -6.35 5.32 15.84
CA LEU A 34 -6.03 6.17 16.99
C LEU A 34 -7.08 7.25 17.27
N SER A 35 -7.92 7.59 16.29
CA SER A 35 -8.99 8.57 16.49
C SER A 35 -10.19 8.01 17.26
N ASN A 36 -10.26 6.69 17.48
CA ASN A 36 -11.36 6.01 18.16
C ASN A 36 -12.76 6.37 17.60
N GLY A 37 -12.85 6.67 16.31
CA GLY A 37 -14.11 7.04 15.64
C GLY A 37 -14.61 8.47 15.91
N ASN A 38 -13.87 9.28 16.67
CA ASN A 38 -14.20 10.68 16.91
C ASN A 38 -13.61 11.59 15.82
N ILE A 39 -14.24 12.75 15.59
CA ILE A 39 -13.73 13.80 14.69
C ILE A 39 -12.63 14.58 15.42
N ASN A 40 -11.40 14.08 15.31
CA ASN A 40 -10.21 14.68 15.92
C ASN A 40 -9.16 15.01 14.83
N ILE A 41 -8.10 15.71 15.24
CA ILE A 41 -6.96 16.03 14.35
C ILE A 41 -6.36 14.77 13.71
N ASN A 42 -6.32 13.65 14.45
CA ASN A 42 -5.85 12.34 13.95
C ASN A 42 -6.70 11.84 12.77
N LEU A 43 -8.03 12.02 12.81
CA LEU A 43 -8.90 11.61 11.71
C LEU A 43 -8.63 12.43 10.46
N ILE A 44 -8.49 13.74 10.62
CA ILE A 44 -8.23 14.67 9.51
C ILE A 44 -6.85 14.39 8.90
N LEU A 45 -5.81 14.24 9.73
CA LEU A 45 -4.47 13.87 9.28
C LEU A 45 -4.47 12.51 8.59
N GLY A 46 -5.20 11.52 9.13
CA GLY A 46 -5.37 10.21 8.52
C GLY A 46 -6.00 10.30 7.13
N CYS A 47 -7.03 11.13 6.97
CA CYS A 47 -7.65 11.39 5.67
C CYS A 47 -6.68 12.05 4.68
N LEU A 48 -5.90 13.04 5.11
CA LEU A 48 -4.92 13.71 4.25
C LEU A 48 -3.83 12.74 3.79
N LEU A 49 -3.26 11.96 4.72
CA LEU A 49 -2.25 10.93 4.43
C LEU A 49 -2.79 9.86 3.48
N TYR A 50 -4.01 9.38 3.72
CA TYR A 50 -4.66 8.42 2.83
C TYR A 50 -4.89 9.01 1.44
N GLY A 51 -5.32 10.28 1.36
CA GLY A 51 -5.48 11.02 0.11
C GLY A 51 -4.17 11.14 -0.67
N PHE A 52 -3.06 11.47 -0.01
CA PHE A 52 -1.73 11.47 -0.64
C PHE A 52 -1.33 10.06 -1.13
N GLY A 53 -1.61 9.03 -0.34
CA GLY A 53 -1.43 7.64 -0.77
C GLY A 53 -2.20 7.32 -2.05
N ALA A 54 -3.46 7.73 -2.16
CA ALA A 54 -4.25 7.56 -3.37
C ALA A 54 -3.67 8.33 -4.58
N ILE A 55 -3.16 9.55 -4.38
CA ILE A 55 -2.49 10.31 -5.43
C ILE A 55 -1.24 9.55 -5.93
N PHE A 56 -0.39 9.06 -5.02
CA PHE A 56 0.78 8.25 -5.40
C PHE A 56 0.38 6.97 -6.15
N MET A 57 -0.71 6.31 -5.75
CA MET A 57 -1.23 5.13 -6.44
C MET A 57 -1.64 5.45 -7.88
N ILE A 58 -2.38 6.53 -8.10
CA ILE A 58 -2.81 6.96 -9.44
C ILE A 58 -1.59 7.26 -10.31
N ILE A 59 -0.58 7.93 -9.76
CA ILE A 59 0.67 8.22 -10.46
C ILE A 59 1.42 6.91 -10.78
N ALA A 60 1.46 5.93 -9.85
CA ALA A 60 2.11 4.64 -10.07
C ALA A 60 1.50 3.87 -11.25
N PHE A 61 0.17 3.89 -11.40
CA PHE A 61 -0.53 3.26 -12.53
C PHE A 61 -0.21 3.88 -13.89
N LYS A 62 0.39 5.07 -13.93
CA LYS A 62 0.95 5.63 -15.16
C LYS A 62 2.27 4.96 -15.55
N PHE A 63 3.01 4.37 -14.61
CA PHE A 63 4.36 3.85 -14.85
C PHE A 63 4.44 2.33 -15.00
N GLU A 64 3.41 1.59 -14.59
CA GLU A 64 3.36 0.12 -14.69
C GLU A 64 1.91 -0.38 -14.74
N ARG A 65 1.72 -1.62 -15.21
CA ARG A 65 0.40 -2.26 -15.29
C ARG A 65 -0.19 -2.49 -13.90
N VAL A 66 -1.47 -2.16 -13.77
CA VAL A 66 -2.28 -2.33 -12.55
C VAL A 66 -2.18 -3.76 -11.99
N SER A 67 -2.20 -4.77 -12.85
CA SER A 67 -2.08 -6.19 -12.45
C SER A 67 -0.75 -6.53 -11.75
N LEU A 68 0.34 -5.84 -12.09
CA LEU A 68 1.64 -6.01 -11.44
C LEU A 68 1.70 -5.24 -10.12
N LEU A 69 1.14 -4.03 -10.07
CA LEU A 69 1.17 -3.17 -8.90
C LEU A 69 0.20 -3.58 -7.78
N HIS A 70 -0.90 -4.25 -8.09
CA HIS A 70 -1.89 -4.69 -7.09
C HIS A 70 -1.29 -5.57 -5.97
N PRO A 71 -0.50 -6.62 -6.26
CA PRO A 71 0.22 -7.37 -5.23
C PRO A 71 1.06 -6.48 -4.30
N PHE A 72 1.81 -5.53 -4.87
CA PHE A 72 2.63 -4.60 -4.07
C PHE A 72 1.77 -3.65 -3.23
N LEU A 73 0.60 -3.22 -3.72
CA LEU A 73 -0.33 -2.43 -2.92
C LEU A 73 -0.83 -3.21 -1.70
N SER A 74 -1.03 -4.53 -1.83
CA SER A 74 -1.41 -5.40 -0.72
C SER A 74 -0.33 -5.50 0.38
N LEU A 75 0.92 -5.10 0.12
CA LEU A 75 1.93 -4.94 1.18
C LEU A 75 1.50 -3.90 2.22
N GLY A 76 0.61 -2.96 1.87
CA GLY A 76 0.00 -2.04 2.82
C GLY A 76 -0.67 -2.76 4.00
N TYR A 77 -1.28 -3.93 3.78
CA TYR A 77 -1.83 -4.73 4.87
C TYR A 77 -0.75 -5.29 5.79
N VAL A 78 0.37 -5.75 5.24
CA VAL A 78 1.52 -6.23 6.02
C VAL A 78 2.04 -5.10 6.89
N ILE A 79 2.23 -3.92 6.29
CA ILE A 79 2.65 -2.70 7.00
C ILE A 79 1.65 -2.34 8.10
N SER A 80 0.34 -2.34 7.81
CA SER A 80 -0.70 -2.01 8.80
C SER A 80 -0.71 -2.98 9.99
N ILE A 81 -0.48 -4.29 9.77
CA ILE A 81 -0.38 -5.27 10.85
C ILE A 81 0.86 -5.02 11.71
N VAL A 82 2.01 -4.77 11.07
CA VAL A 82 3.27 -4.47 11.79
C VAL A 82 3.12 -3.19 12.61
N LEU A 83 2.54 -2.14 12.02
CA LEU A 83 2.28 -0.88 12.71
C LEU A 83 1.30 -1.06 13.89
N GLY A 84 0.23 -1.84 13.71
CA GLY A 84 -0.72 -2.16 14.79
C GLY A 84 -0.06 -2.91 15.95
N PHE A 85 0.80 -3.89 15.65
CA PHE A 85 1.55 -4.61 16.68
C PHE A 85 2.53 -3.71 17.43
N LEU A 86 3.30 -2.86 16.73
CA LEU A 86 4.33 -2.03 17.35
C LEU A 86 3.77 -0.82 18.09
N LEU A 87 2.80 -0.10 17.52
CA LEU A 87 2.31 1.16 18.06
C LEU A 87 1.07 0.98 18.96
N LEU A 88 0.23 0.00 18.67
CA LEU A 88 -1.01 -0.25 19.41
C LEU A 88 -0.94 -1.50 20.30
N SER A 89 0.20 -2.23 20.29
CA SER A 89 0.40 -3.47 21.06
C SER A 89 -0.70 -4.51 20.83
N GLU A 90 -1.20 -4.59 19.60
CA GLU A 90 -2.29 -5.52 19.26
C GLU A 90 -1.80 -6.96 19.16
N GLU A 91 -2.59 -7.90 19.67
CA GLU A 91 -2.29 -9.32 19.49
C GLU A 91 -2.44 -9.74 18.01
N ILE A 92 -1.37 -10.35 17.48
CA ILE A 92 -1.37 -10.95 16.16
C ILE A 92 -1.88 -12.38 16.28
N SER A 93 -3.10 -12.61 15.80
CA SER A 93 -3.67 -13.95 15.74
C SER A 93 -3.04 -14.79 14.62
N ILE A 94 -3.02 -16.12 14.81
CA ILE A 94 -2.50 -17.09 13.82
C ILE A 94 -3.08 -16.88 12.40
N PRO A 95 -4.39 -16.61 12.22
CA PRO A 95 -4.95 -16.34 10.89
C PRO A 95 -4.37 -15.08 10.22
N LYS A 96 -4.13 -14.00 10.98
CA LYS A 96 -3.51 -12.77 10.45
C LYS A 96 -2.09 -13.05 9.97
N LEU A 97 -1.33 -13.87 10.70
CA LEU A 97 0.03 -14.26 10.34
C LEU A 97 0.05 -15.09 9.04
N LEU A 98 -0.82 -16.10 8.92
CA LEU A 98 -0.91 -16.91 7.70
C LEU A 98 -1.33 -16.09 6.48
N GLY A 99 -2.31 -15.19 6.63
CA GLY A 99 -2.72 -14.28 5.56
C GLY A 99 -1.59 -13.33 5.14
N THR A 100 -0.82 -12.82 6.11
CA THR A 100 0.35 -11.96 5.85
C THR A 100 1.42 -12.71 5.06
N LEU A 101 1.73 -13.95 5.44
CA LEU A 101 2.68 -14.80 4.69
C LEU A 101 2.21 -15.04 3.25
N LEU A 102 0.91 -15.28 3.05
CA LEU A 102 0.34 -15.47 1.73
C LEU A 102 0.48 -14.22 0.84
N ILE A 103 0.26 -13.02 1.40
CA ILE A 103 0.48 -11.75 0.68
C ILE A 103 1.94 -11.62 0.28
N ILE A 104 2.88 -11.87 1.20
CA ILE A 104 4.32 -11.79 0.93
C ILE A 104 4.73 -12.75 -0.20
N ILE A 105 4.26 -14.00 -0.15
CA ILE A 105 4.52 -14.99 -1.21
C ILE A 105 3.96 -14.50 -2.56
N GLY A 106 2.74 -13.98 -2.58
CA GLY A 106 2.12 -13.44 -3.80
C GLY A 106 2.93 -12.29 -4.41
N VAL A 107 3.44 -11.39 -3.58
CA VAL A 107 4.31 -10.28 -4.02
C VAL A 107 5.62 -10.80 -4.61
N ILE A 108 6.27 -11.78 -3.96
CA ILE A 108 7.53 -12.36 -4.44
C ILE A 108 7.33 -13.05 -5.79
N LEU A 109 6.26 -13.83 -5.95
CA LEU A 109 5.96 -14.54 -7.21
C LEU A 109 5.70 -13.58 -8.38
N VAL A 110 5.01 -12.46 -8.13
CA VAL A 110 4.72 -11.47 -9.18
C VAL A 110 5.91 -10.55 -9.44
N GLY A 111 6.62 -10.13 -8.40
CA GLY A 111 7.79 -9.26 -8.49
C GLY A 111 8.99 -9.93 -9.14
N GLY A 112 9.25 -11.20 -8.78
CA GLY A 112 10.34 -12.01 -9.30
C GLY A 112 10.12 -12.56 -10.72
N LYS A 113 8.93 -12.33 -11.30
CA LYS A 113 8.71 -12.51 -12.73
C LYS A 113 9.34 -11.32 -13.46
N ASP A 114 10.66 -11.39 -13.59
CA ASP A 114 11.39 -10.63 -14.59
C ASP A 114 11.17 -11.35 -15.93
N GLU A 115 10.63 -10.61 -16.91
CA GLU A 115 10.87 -10.98 -18.31
C GLU A 115 12.36 -10.79 -18.61
#